data_AF-A0A382P152-F1
#
_entry.id   AF-A0A382P152-F1
#
_cell.length_a   1.000
_cell.length_b   1.000
_cell.length_c   1.000
_cell.angle_alpha   90.00
_cell.angle_beta   90.00
_cell.angle_gamma   90.00
#
_symmetry.space_group_name_H-M   'P 1'
#
loop_
_entity.id
_entity.type
_entity.pdbx_description
1 polymer ?
#
loop_
_entity_poly.entity_id
_entity_poly.type
_entity_poly.pdbx_seq_one_letter_code
_entity_poly.pdbx_strand_id
1 'polypeptide(L)'
;VSFLSRSFDKFIISFWIGISIIALIQLFLSGWFVLTFWFPLAFSLLSLSLIQNTQIKSELKIWWKNFFLQKSIFWGGVFLLFSSVFYMVNSPIVWDDTGGYHIGNIEWLSQYGITYGIGLIHNRLALLSSWNTVIATFNHGVFEHRVFSITNGLVLFLLL
;
A
#
# COMPACT_ATOMS: atom_id res chain seq x y z
N VAL A 1 4.40 27.34 14.60
CA VAL A 1 5.20 26.26 13.97
C VAL A 1 4.38 25.70 12.83
N SER A 2 4.81 25.87 11.57
CA SER A 2 4.07 25.30 10.44
C SER A 2 4.10 23.77 10.56
N PHE A 3 2.95 23.12 10.49
CA PHE A 3 2.83 21.65 10.48
C PHE A 3 3.68 21.01 9.37
N LEU A 4 3.92 21.74 8.28
CA LEU A 4 4.79 21.32 7.17
C LEU A 4 6.27 21.66 7.40
N SER A 5 6.70 22.08 8.58
CA SER A 5 8.12 22.40 8.82
C SER A 5 8.96 21.16 9.17
N ARG A 6 8.34 20.12 9.73
CA ARG A 6 9.05 18.89 10.14
C ARG A 6 9.15 17.92 8.97
N SER A 7 10.34 17.35 8.78
CA SER A 7 10.61 16.41 7.69
C SER A 7 9.78 15.13 7.78
N PHE A 8 9.51 14.64 9.00
CA PHE A 8 8.70 13.44 9.23
C PHE A 8 7.23 13.67 8.89
N ASP A 9 6.64 14.79 9.34
CA ASP A 9 5.24 15.14 9.03
C ASP A 9 5.04 15.25 7.51
N LYS A 10 5.99 15.88 6.79
CA LYS A 10 5.98 15.90 5.32
C LYS A 10 5.98 14.48 4.73
N PHE A 11 6.81 13.58 5.24
CA PHE A 11 6.88 12.21 4.77
C PHE A 11 5.55 11.47 4.96
N ILE A 12 4.95 11.52 6.16
CA ILE A 12 3.68 10.87 6.46
C ILE A 12 2.57 11.38 5.53
N ILE A 13 2.47 12.70 5.35
CA ILE A 13 1.46 13.31 4.46
C ILE A 13 1.69 12.90 3.01
N SER A 14 2.93 13.03 2.51
CA SER A 14 3.28 12.64 1.14
C SER A 14 3.03 11.15 0.89
N PHE A 15 3.31 10.30 1.88
CA PHE A 15 3.01 8.87 1.82
C PHE A 15 1.51 8.62 1.65
N TRP A 16 0.67 9.17 2.55
CA TRP A 16 -0.78 8.98 2.52
C TRP A 16 -1.41 9.53 1.25
N ILE A 17 -0.99 10.71 0.81
CA ILE A 17 -1.44 11.29 -0.46
C ILE A 17 -1.02 10.39 -1.63
N GLY A 18 0.24 9.97 -1.67
CA GLY A 18 0.78 9.13 -2.75
C GLY A 18 0.05 7.80 -2.89
N ILE A 19 -0.09 7.04 -1.80
CA ILE A 19 -0.78 5.74 -1.83
C ILE A 19 -2.29 5.89 -2.13
N SER A 20 -2.93 6.96 -1.67
CA SER A 20 -4.35 7.23 -1.99
C SER A 20 -4.53 7.55 -3.47
N ILE A 21 -3.62 8.33 -4.07
CA ILE A 21 -3.63 8.61 -5.51
C ILE A 21 -3.42 7.32 -6.30
N ILE A 22 -2.45 6.49 -5.90
CA ILE A 22 -2.20 5.19 -6.55
C ILE A 22 -3.45 4.30 -6.47
N ALA A 23 -4.07 4.19 -5.30
CA ALA A 23 -5.27 3.40 -5.06
C ALA A 23 -6.45 3.85 -5.95
N LEU A 24 -6.65 5.17 -6.10
CA LEU A 24 -7.69 5.74 -6.95
C LEU A 24 -7.40 5.51 -8.44
N ILE A 25 -6.16 5.68 -8.88
CA ILE A 25 -5.76 5.39 -10.27
C ILE A 25 -5.96 3.91 -10.58
N GLN A 26 -5.55 3.02 -9.67
CA GLN A 26 -5.75 1.57 -9.83
C GLN A 26 -7.24 1.21 -9.84
N LEU A 27 -8.07 1.85 -9.01
CA LEU A 27 -9.51 1.65 -9.03
C LEU A 27 -10.10 2.03 -10.39
N PHE A 28 -9.72 3.18 -10.93
CA PHE A 28 -10.12 3.58 -12.28
C PHE A 28 -9.66 2.55 -13.32
N LEU A 29 -8.37 2.20 -13.34
CA LEU A 29 -7.81 1.27 -14.32
C LEU A 29 -8.37 -0.14 -14.20
N SER A 30 -8.84 -0.54 -13.02
CA SER A 30 -9.47 -1.85 -12.81
C SER A 30 -10.75 -2.05 -13.61
N GLY A 31 -11.39 -0.98 -14.11
CA GLY A 31 -12.51 -1.07 -15.04
C GLY A 31 -12.16 -1.63 -16.43
N TRP A 32 -10.87 -1.67 -16.78
CA TRP A 32 -10.38 -2.17 -18.07
C TRP A 32 -9.34 -3.27 -17.94
N PHE A 33 -8.65 -3.32 -16.80
CA PHE A 33 -7.50 -4.21 -16.61
C PHE A 33 -7.63 -5.03 -15.32
N VAL A 34 -7.15 -6.27 -15.39
CA VAL A 34 -6.93 -7.09 -14.20
C VAL A 34 -5.77 -6.51 -13.40
N LEU A 35 -5.96 -6.37 -12.09
CA LEU A 35 -4.94 -5.79 -11.21
C LEU A 35 -3.85 -6.82 -10.91
N THR A 36 -2.70 -6.65 -11.56
CA THR A 36 -1.53 -7.54 -11.48
C THR A 36 -0.29 -6.83 -10.94
N PHE A 37 0.79 -7.57 -10.71
CA PHE A 37 2.06 -7.03 -10.22
C PHE A 37 2.72 -5.99 -11.15
N TRP A 38 2.26 -5.86 -12.40
CA TRP A 38 2.76 -4.86 -13.34
C TRP A 38 2.44 -3.42 -12.91
N PHE A 39 1.34 -3.20 -12.20
CA PHE A 39 0.96 -1.88 -11.69
C PHE A 39 1.97 -1.32 -10.69
N PRO A 40 2.28 -2.01 -9.55
CA PRO A 40 3.27 -1.52 -8.62
C PRO A 40 4.66 -1.38 -9.26
N LEU A 41 5.02 -2.24 -10.23
CA LEU A 41 6.24 -2.08 -11.00
C LEU A 41 6.25 -0.77 -11.82
N ALA A 42 5.17 -0.47 -12.54
CA ALA A 42 5.04 0.75 -13.33
C ALA A 42 5.13 2.02 -12.46
N PHE A 43 4.42 2.04 -11.32
CA PHE A 43 4.51 3.16 -10.37
C PHE A 43 5.92 3.30 -9.78
N SER A 44 6.61 2.19 -9.51
CA SER A 44 7.99 2.20 -9.04
C SER A 44 8.93 2.80 -10.09
N LEU A 45 8.82 2.40 -11.35
CA LEU A 45 9.62 2.97 -12.44
C LEU A 45 9.34 4.47 -12.65
N LEU A 46 8.08 4.88 -12.56
CA LEU A 46 7.70 6.29 -12.62
C LEU A 46 8.32 7.06 -11.44
N SER A 47 8.27 6.52 -10.22
CA SER A 47 8.91 7.16 -9.06
C SER A 47 10.43 7.31 -9.26
N LEU A 48 11.10 6.30 -9.83
CA LEU A 48 12.54 6.36 -10.12
C LEU A 48 12.88 7.44 -11.15
N SER A 49 12.03 7.66 -12.16
CA SER A 49 12.21 8.77 -13.09
C SER A 49 12.10 10.14 -12.41
N LEU A 50 11.21 10.28 -11.43
CA LEU A 50 11.03 11.54 -10.70
C LEU A 50 12.24 11.87 -9.81
N ILE A 51 12.98 10.87 -9.33
CA ILE A 51 14.23 11.05 -8.56
C ILE A 51 15.32 11.75 -9.38
N GLN A 52 15.23 11.77 -10.71
CA GLN A 52 16.16 12.51 -11.56
C GLN A 52 16.09 14.03 -11.36
N ASN A 53 14.99 14.53 -10.78
CA ASN A 53 14.84 15.94 -10.41
C ASN A 53 15.90 16.33 -9.36
N THR A 54 16.65 17.40 -9.64
CA THR A 54 17.76 17.88 -8.80
C THR A 54 17.30 18.28 -7.39
N GLN A 55 16.11 18.85 -7.25
CA GLN A 55 15.53 19.21 -5.96
C GLN A 55 15.24 17.96 -5.13
N ILE A 56 14.50 16.99 -5.69
CA ILE A 56 14.17 15.71 -5.02
C ILE A 56 15.45 14.96 -4.64
N LYS A 57 16.42 14.91 -5.55
CA LYS A 57 17.71 14.27 -5.30
C LYS A 57 18.48 14.91 -4.13
N SER A 58 18.44 16.23 -4.01
CA SER A 58 19.10 16.94 -2.92
C SER A 58 18.42 16.69 -1.56
N GLU A 59 17.09 16.70 -1.52
CA GLU A 59 16.31 16.37 -0.33
C GLU A 59 16.53 14.93 0.11
N LEU A 60 16.52 13.97 -0.82
CA LEU A 60 16.83 12.56 -0.55
C LEU A 60 18.23 12.38 0.02
N LYS A 61 19.23 13.12 -0.49
CA LYS A 61 20.60 13.06 0.03
C LYS A 61 20.70 13.58 1.46
N ILE A 62 19.98 14.64 1.80
CA ILE A 62 19.90 15.17 3.17
C ILE A 62 19.24 14.14 4.09
N TRP A 63 18.10 13.59 3.66
CA TRP A 63 17.39 12.54 4.39
C TRP A 63 18.28 11.33 4.64
N TRP A 64 18.93 10.81 3.60
CA TRP A 64 19.84 9.67 3.68
C TRP A 64 20.98 9.92 4.67
N LYS A 65 21.56 11.12 4.68
CA LYS A 65 22.63 11.47 5.62
C LYS A 65 22.14 11.50 7.07
N ASN A 66 20.97 12.09 7.32
CA ASN A 66 20.37 12.16 8.66
C ASN A 66 19.94 10.77 9.15
N PHE A 67 19.45 9.94 8.24
CA PHE A 67 19.04 8.57 8.50
C PHE A 67 20.21 7.70 8.98
N PHE A 68 21.39 7.85 8.37
CA PHE A 68 22.60 7.11 8.75
C PHE A 68 23.17 7.48 10.14
N LEU A 69 22.77 8.63 10.70
CA LEU A 69 23.21 9.08 12.02
C LEU A 69 22.35 8.50 13.17
N GLN A 70 21.15 7.99 12.88
CA GLN A 70 20.21 7.43 13.85
C GLN A 70 20.06 5.90 13.73
N LYS A 71 21.16 5.20 13.41
CA LYS A 71 21.17 3.76 13.09
C LYS A 71 20.50 2.86 14.14
N SER A 72 20.69 3.11 15.43
CA SER A 72 20.14 2.25 16.49
C SER A 72 18.61 2.33 16.57
N ILE A 73 18.05 3.55 16.50
CA ILE A 73 16.62 3.79 16.47
C ILE A 73 16.01 3.19 15.20
N PHE A 74 16.70 3.35 14.07
CA PHE A 74 16.28 2.78 12.79
C PHE A 74 16.18 1.25 12.84
N TRP A 75 17.25 0.56 13.25
CA TRP A 75 17.24 -0.90 13.33
C TRP A 75 16.22 -1.43 14.36
N GLY A 76 16.02 -0.71 15.46
CA GLY A 76 14.97 -1.00 16.43
C GLY A 76 13.57 -0.90 15.81
N GLY A 77 13.30 0.16 15.05
CA GLY A 77 12.06 0.35 14.30
C GLY A 77 11.84 -0.75 13.26
N VAL A 78 12.85 -1.06 12.44
CA VAL A 78 12.80 -2.14 11.43
C VAL A 78 12.55 -3.51 12.07
N PHE A 79 13.16 -3.80 13.22
CA PHE A 79 12.94 -5.06 13.92
C PHE A 79 11.52 -5.17 14.48
N LEU A 80 11.02 -4.12 15.13
CA LEU A 80 9.62 -4.05 15.62
C LEU A 80 8.63 -4.16 14.46
N LEU A 81 8.95 -3.55 13.33
CA LEU A 81 8.19 -3.65 12.10
C LEU A 81 8.10 -5.06 11.56
N PHE A 82 9.25 -5.70 11.35
CA PHE A 82 9.29 -7.05 10.82
C PHE A 82 8.56 -8.01 11.76
N SER A 83 8.77 -7.86 13.07
CA SER A 83 8.10 -8.68 14.09
C SER A 83 6.58 -8.47 14.09
N SER A 84 6.13 -7.23 13.93
CA SER A 84 4.70 -6.92 13.95
C SER A 84 3.97 -7.31 12.66
N VAL A 85 4.56 -7.07 11.49
CA VAL A 85 4.05 -7.56 10.21
C VAL A 85 4.00 -9.08 10.22
N PHE A 86 5.06 -9.74 10.69
CA PHE A 86 5.09 -11.20 10.81
C PHE A 86 4.00 -11.70 11.75
N TYR A 87 3.79 -11.07 12.91
CA TYR A 87 2.71 -11.42 13.82
C TYR A 87 1.32 -11.24 13.16
N MET A 88 1.08 -10.13 12.46
CA MET A 88 -0.21 -9.83 11.83
C MET A 88 -0.52 -10.74 10.65
N VAL A 89 0.49 -11.16 9.87
CA VAL A 89 0.33 -12.12 8.77
C VAL A 89 0.02 -13.53 9.29
N ASN A 90 0.55 -13.90 10.46
CA ASN A 90 0.28 -15.20 11.08
C ASN A 90 -0.95 -15.22 11.99
N SER A 91 -1.53 -14.05 12.30
CA SER A 91 -2.72 -13.95 13.14
C SER A 91 -3.98 -14.29 12.32
N PRO A 92 -4.97 -14.98 12.91
CA PRO A 92 -6.24 -15.18 12.25
C PRO A 92 -6.91 -13.83 11.98
N ILE A 93 -7.55 -13.70 10.81
CA ILE A 93 -8.35 -12.52 10.48
C ILE A 93 -9.67 -12.65 11.24
N VAL A 94 -9.83 -11.87 12.31
CA VAL A 94 -11.00 -11.93 13.22
C VAL A 94 -12.07 -10.88 12.88
N TRP A 95 -11.82 -10.00 11.91
CA TRP A 95 -12.79 -8.98 11.52
C TRP A 95 -13.79 -9.50 10.50
N ASP A 96 -15.08 -9.48 10.89
CA ASP A 96 -16.20 -9.93 10.08
C ASP A 96 -16.24 -9.27 8.70
N ASP A 97 -15.92 -7.98 8.62
CA ASP A 97 -15.90 -7.23 7.35
C ASP A 97 -14.80 -7.72 6.40
N THR A 98 -13.68 -8.24 6.92
CA THR A 98 -12.56 -8.72 6.11
C THR A 98 -12.92 -9.98 5.33
N GLY A 99 -13.54 -10.96 6.00
CA GLY A 99 -14.16 -12.11 5.33
C GLY A 99 -15.46 -11.74 4.61
N GLY A 100 -16.09 -10.65 5.03
CA GLY A 100 -17.32 -10.11 4.50
C GLY A 100 -17.20 -9.66 3.05
N TYR A 101 -16.34 -8.67 2.78
CA TYR A 101 -16.24 -8.07 1.45
C TYR A 101 -14.81 -7.75 0.99
N HIS A 102 -13.85 -7.56 1.92
CA HIS A 102 -12.50 -7.19 1.52
C HIS A 102 -11.78 -8.30 0.77
N ILE A 103 -11.70 -9.51 1.34
CA ILE A 103 -10.98 -10.63 0.71
C ILE A 103 -11.60 -10.97 -0.64
N GLY A 104 -12.92 -11.13 -0.71
CA GLY A 104 -13.62 -11.43 -1.96
C GLY A 104 -13.40 -10.38 -3.04
N ASN A 105 -13.37 -9.10 -2.68
CA ASN A 105 -13.05 -8.03 -3.63
C ASN A 105 -11.60 -8.06 -4.09
N ILE A 106 -10.65 -8.30 -3.18
CA ILE A 106 -9.23 -8.38 -3.52
C ILE A 106 -9.00 -9.53 -4.51
N GLU A 107 -9.57 -10.71 -4.22
CA GLU A 107 -9.52 -11.88 -5.10
C GLU A 107 -10.12 -11.59 -6.48
N TRP A 108 -11.32 -11.01 -6.50
CA TRP A 108 -11.99 -10.71 -7.76
C TRP A 108 -11.20 -9.70 -8.60
N LEU A 109 -10.71 -8.63 -7.98
CA LEU A 109 -9.92 -7.61 -8.65
C LEU A 109 -8.59 -8.16 -9.19
N SER A 110 -7.96 -9.11 -8.47
CA SER A 110 -6.72 -9.76 -8.91
C SER A 110 -6.93 -10.71 -10.09
N GLN A 111 -8.15 -11.22 -10.31
CA GLN A 111 -8.43 -12.18 -11.39
C GLN A 111 -9.15 -11.56 -12.59
N TYR A 112 -10.06 -10.60 -12.34
CA TYR A 112 -11.04 -10.15 -13.34
C TYR A 112 -11.11 -8.63 -13.49
N GLY A 113 -10.56 -7.84 -12.55
CA GLY A 113 -10.84 -6.40 -12.49
C GLY A 113 -12.31 -6.11 -12.17
N ILE A 114 -12.76 -4.87 -12.37
CA ILE A 114 -14.17 -4.48 -12.19
C ILE A 114 -14.95 -4.88 -13.44
N THR A 115 -15.97 -5.70 -13.24
CA THR A 115 -16.92 -6.10 -14.28
C THR A 115 -18.23 -5.33 -14.12
N TYR A 116 -18.83 -4.93 -15.25
CA TYR A 116 -20.13 -4.26 -15.23
C TYR A 116 -21.20 -5.17 -14.60
N GLY A 117 -21.98 -4.63 -13.66
CA GLY A 117 -23.02 -5.39 -12.98
C GLY A 117 -22.52 -6.37 -11.93
N ILE A 118 -21.26 -6.29 -11.47
CA ILE A 118 -20.68 -7.19 -10.46
C ILE A 118 -21.55 -7.33 -9.19
N GLY A 119 -22.23 -6.27 -8.76
CA GLY A 119 -23.13 -6.29 -7.61
C GLY A 119 -24.38 -7.17 -7.79
N LEU A 120 -24.77 -7.49 -9.03
CA LEU A 120 -25.86 -8.42 -9.35
C LEU A 120 -25.43 -9.88 -9.18
N ILE A 121 -24.14 -10.18 -9.30
CA ILE A 121 -23.59 -11.51 -9.03
C ILE A 121 -23.55 -11.75 -7.52
N HIS A 122 -23.01 -10.78 -6.78
CA HIS A 122 -22.97 -10.84 -5.33
C HIS A 122 -22.89 -9.43 -4.75
N ASN A 123 -23.84 -9.06 -3.88
CA ASN A 123 -23.97 -7.69 -3.36
C ASN A 123 -22.70 -7.18 -2.64
N ARG A 124 -21.96 -8.06 -1.98
CA ARG A 124 -20.71 -7.69 -1.28
C ARG A 124 -19.60 -7.28 -2.24
N LEU A 125 -19.63 -7.74 -3.49
CA LEU A 125 -18.67 -7.31 -4.51
C LEU A 125 -18.93 -5.88 -5.01
N ALA A 126 -20.13 -5.35 -4.76
CA ALA A 126 -20.43 -3.94 -5.04
C ALA A 126 -19.85 -2.98 -3.98
N LEU A 127 -19.37 -3.48 -2.83
CA LEU A 127 -18.73 -2.66 -1.80
C LEU A 127 -17.26 -2.40 -2.15
N LEU A 128 -17.04 -1.56 -3.16
CA LEU A 128 -15.70 -1.25 -3.66
C LEU A 128 -14.97 -0.25 -2.75
N SER A 129 -13.77 -0.64 -2.32
CA SER A 129 -12.80 0.25 -1.68
C SER A 129 -11.59 0.40 -2.60
N SER A 130 -11.15 1.63 -2.85
CA SER A 130 -9.90 1.88 -3.58
C SER A 130 -8.72 1.22 -2.89
N TRP A 131 -8.77 1.01 -1.58
CA TRP A 131 -7.69 0.36 -0.85
C TRP A 131 -7.49 -1.11 -1.24
N ASN A 132 -8.57 -1.80 -1.61
CA ASN A 132 -8.52 -3.20 -2.04
C ASN A 132 -7.75 -3.35 -3.36
N THR A 133 -7.67 -2.30 -4.19
CA THR A 133 -6.99 -2.34 -5.49
C THR A 133 -5.47 -2.42 -5.31
N VAL A 134 -4.93 -1.71 -4.31
CA VAL A 134 -3.51 -1.77 -3.95
C VAL A 134 -3.15 -3.20 -3.54
N ILE A 135 -3.94 -3.81 -2.65
CA ILE A 135 -3.69 -5.18 -2.18
C ILE A 135 -3.84 -6.19 -3.32
N ALA A 136 -4.85 -6.04 -4.18
CA ALA A 136 -5.09 -6.94 -5.31
C ALA A 136 -3.89 -7.05 -6.26
N THR A 137 -3.14 -5.97 -6.48
CA THR A 137 -1.93 -6.03 -7.31
C THR A 137 -0.80 -6.87 -6.72
N PHE A 138 -0.81 -7.12 -5.41
CA PHE A 138 0.14 -7.99 -4.72
C PHE A 138 -0.39 -9.40 -4.49
N ASN A 139 -1.68 -9.66 -4.76
CA ASN A 139 -2.31 -10.96 -4.54
C ASN A 139 -2.02 -11.95 -5.67
N HIS A 140 -0.74 -12.22 -5.93
CA HIS A 140 -0.27 -13.05 -7.04
C HIS A 140 0.95 -13.87 -6.63
N GLY A 141 1.11 -15.05 -7.24
CA GLY A 141 2.31 -15.89 -7.08
C GLY A 141 2.58 -16.27 -5.63
N VAL A 142 3.81 -16.03 -5.14
CA VAL A 142 4.19 -16.39 -3.76
C VAL A 142 3.40 -15.63 -2.68
N PHE A 143 2.74 -14.53 -3.05
CA PHE A 143 1.97 -13.67 -2.17
C PHE A 143 0.47 -13.93 -2.21
N GLU A 144 0.01 -14.81 -3.10
CA GLU A 144 -1.40 -15.16 -3.26
C GLU A 144 -2.00 -15.63 -1.93
N HIS A 145 -3.14 -15.04 -1.57
CA HIS A 145 -3.88 -15.23 -0.32
C HIS A 145 -3.14 -14.83 0.97
N ARG A 146 -1.97 -14.20 0.89
CA ARG A 146 -1.13 -13.85 2.06
C ARG A 146 -1.05 -12.36 2.35
N VAL A 147 -1.61 -11.53 1.47
CA VAL A 147 -1.42 -10.07 1.48
C VAL A 147 -2.58 -9.28 2.08
N PHE A 148 -3.66 -9.94 2.48
CA PHE A 148 -4.89 -9.27 2.95
C PHE A 148 -4.66 -8.38 4.18
N SER A 149 -3.67 -8.70 5.02
CA SER A 149 -3.34 -7.96 6.24
C SER A 149 -2.20 -6.94 6.06
N ILE A 150 -1.63 -6.78 4.85
CA ILE A 150 -0.46 -5.90 4.61
C ILE A 150 -0.76 -4.45 5.00
N THR A 151 -1.99 -3.99 4.76
CA THR A 151 -2.41 -2.62 5.05
C THR A 151 -2.44 -2.31 6.53
N ASN A 152 -2.78 -3.29 7.38
CA ASN A 152 -2.69 -3.15 8.84
C ASN A 152 -1.22 -3.02 9.28
N GLY A 153 -0.34 -3.84 8.71
CA GLY A 153 1.11 -3.73 8.94
C GLY A 153 1.68 -2.38 8.51
N LEU A 154 1.16 -1.81 7.42
CA LEU A 154 1.57 -0.50 6.92
C LEU A 154 1.08 0.64 7.82
N VAL A 155 -0.11 0.57 8.38
CA VAL A 155 -0.57 1.57 9.37
C VAL A 155 0.29 1.51 10.63
N LEU A 156 0.58 0.30 11.11
CA LEU A 156 1.46 0.12 12.26
C LEU A 156 2.88 0.68 12.00
N PHE A 157 3.38 0.57 10.76
CA PHE A 157 4.63 1.21 10.35
C PHE A 157 4.63 2.72 10.53
N LEU A 158 3.57 3.39 10.12
CA LEU A 158 3.51 4.85 10.20
C LEU A 158 3.36 5.36 11.65
N LEU A 159 2.96 4.49 12.58
CA LEU A 159 2.77 4.81 13.99
C LEU A 159 4.02 4.57 14.86
N LEU A 160 5.01 3.83 14.35
CA LEU A 160 6.28 3.53 15.02
C LEU A 160 7.37 4.54 14.66
#